data_AF-A0AAN9GB18-F1
#
_entry.id   AF-A0AAN9GB18-F1
#
_cell.length_a   1.000
_cell.length_b   1.000
_cell.length_c   1.000
_cell.angle_alpha   90.00
_cell.angle_beta   90.00
_cell.angle_gamma   90.00
#
_symmetry.space_group_name_H-M   'P 1'
#
loop_
_entity.id
_entity.type
_entity.pdbx_description
1 polymer ?
#
loop_
_entity_poly.entity_id
_entity_poly.type
_entity_poly.pdbx_seq_one_letter_code
_entity_poly.pdbx_strand_id
1 'polypeptide(L)'
;MSSTQGQASPRSVELLHYSDWKGDLPGSVEDLVHLVVTVLSASPILFQCSDGATKSGLLHAICDVIRRMTSEGNIDAYMSVRHIQIVRPQCLMSKVQYRFIYRAVQEYKKRNDVYANASLL
;
A
#
# COMPACT_ATOMS: atom_id res chain seq x y z
N MET A 1 21.80 -34.77 21.83
CA MET A 1 21.46 -33.75 20.82
C MET A 1 20.11 -33.16 21.18
N SER A 2 20.10 -32.08 21.96
CA SER A 2 18.89 -31.44 22.49
C SER A 2 18.33 -30.44 21.48
N SER A 3 17.20 -30.79 20.88
CA SER A 3 16.39 -29.93 20.02
C SER A 3 15.79 -28.79 20.86
N THR A 4 16.27 -27.57 20.65
CA THR A 4 15.72 -26.36 21.26
C THR A 4 14.41 -26.02 20.55
N GLN A 5 13.28 -26.46 21.09
CA GLN A 5 11.97 -25.93 20.70
C GLN A 5 11.90 -24.48 21.21
N GLY A 6 12.11 -23.52 20.32
CA GLY A 6 11.84 -22.11 20.61
C GLY A 6 10.34 -21.93 20.83
N GLN A 7 9.93 -21.68 22.07
CA GLN A 7 8.55 -21.30 22.38
C GLN A 7 8.26 -19.93 21.75
N ALA A 8 7.52 -19.92 20.64
CA ALA A 8 7.03 -18.70 20.03
C ALA A 8 5.91 -18.12 20.89
N SER A 9 6.06 -16.87 21.37
CA SER A 9 4.99 -16.17 22.06
C SER A 9 3.80 -15.94 21.11
N PRO A 10 2.54 -16.01 21.62
CA PRO A 10 1.36 -15.70 20.83
C PRO A 10 1.47 -14.27 20.25
N ARG A 11 1.22 -14.11 18.94
CA ARG A 11 1.23 -12.82 18.26
C ARG A 11 -0.19 -12.47 17.84
N SER A 12 -0.62 -11.24 18.12
CA SER A 12 -1.87 -10.71 17.60
C SER A 12 -1.70 -10.37 16.12
N VAL A 13 -2.64 -10.79 15.27
CA VAL A 13 -2.64 -10.51 13.83
C VAL A 13 -3.97 -9.87 13.49
N GLU A 14 -3.92 -8.68 12.90
CA GLU A 14 -5.09 -7.98 12.41
C GLU A 14 -5.26 -8.27 10.91
N LEU A 15 -6.44 -8.77 10.54
CA LEU A 15 -6.79 -9.05 9.15
C LEU A 15 -7.78 -8.00 8.66
N LEU A 16 -7.37 -7.21 7.67
CA LEU A 16 -8.23 -6.25 6.99
C LEU A 16 -8.64 -6.80 5.62
N HIS A 17 -9.94 -6.85 5.38
CA HIS A 17 -10.51 -7.32 4.13
C HIS A 17 -11.14 -6.15 3.36
N TYR A 18 -10.63 -5.91 2.14
CA TYR A 18 -11.16 -4.89 1.23
C TYR A 18 -11.92 -5.55 0.07
N SER A 19 -13.23 -5.29 0.00
CA SER A 19 -14.17 -5.96 -0.92
C SER A 19 -14.56 -5.13 -2.15
N ASP A 20 -14.37 -3.80 -2.14
CA ASP A 20 -14.80 -2.91 -3.23
C ASP A 20 -13.80 -2.92 -4.41
N TRP A 21 -13.73 -4.04 -5.13
CA TRP A 21 -12.95 -4.17 -6.35
C TRP A 21 -13.85 -4.21 -7.59
N LYS A 22 -13.60 -3.32 -8.55
CA LYS A 22 -14.18 -3.33 -9.91
C LYS A 22 -13.15 -3.90 -10.88
N GLY A 23 -13.08 -5.23 -10.95
CA GLY A 23 -12.03 -5.94 -11.68
C GLY A 23 -10.69 -5.84 -10.96
N ASP A 24 -9.71 -5.23 -11.62
CA ASP A 24 -8.34 -5.06 -11.09
C ASP A 24 -8.15 -3.74 -10.33
N LEU A 25 -9.15 -2.86 -10.32
CA LEU A 25 -9.09 -1.57 -9.67
C LEU A 25 -10.10 -1.46 -8.53
N PRO A 26 -9.78 -0.69 -7.48
CA PRO A 26 -10.73 -0.31 -6.45
C PRO A 26 -11.93 0.46 -7.01
N GLY A 27 -13.11 0.23 -6.44
CA GLY A 27 -14.34 0.91 -6.84
C GLY A 27 -14.41 2.37 -6.39
N SER A 28 -13.71 2.69 -5.30
CA SER A 28 -13.55 4.01 -4.69
C SER A 28 -12.08 4.25 -4.33
N VAL A 29 -11.52 5.38 -4.79
CA VAL A 29 -10.15 5.79 -4.43
C VAL A 29 -10.09 6.22 -2.96
N GLU A 30 -11.13 6.88 -2.48
CA GLU A 30 -11.21 7.43 -1.13
C GLU A 30 -11.19 6.32 -0.07
N ASP A 31 -11.98 5.26 -0.28
CA ASP A 31 -12.05 4.11 0.64
C ASP A 31 -10.73 3.35 0.67
N LEU A 32 -10.09 3.20 -0.49
CA LEU A 32 -8.78 2.57 -0.55
C LEU A 32 -7.72 3.40 0.16
N VAL A 33 -7.72 4.73 -0.02
CA VAL A 33 -6.79 5.63 0.67
C VAL A 33 -7.01 5.56 2.18
N HIS A 34 -8.27 5.47 2.64
CA HIS A 34 -8.57 5.25 4.05
C HIS A 34 -7.96 3.96 4.58
N LEU A 35 -8.13 2.84 3.87
CA LEU A 35 -7.49 1.56 4.21
C LEU A 35 -5.96 1.69 4.24
N VAL A 36 -5.37 2.35 3.25
CA VAL A 36 -3.92 2.57 3.17
C VAL A 36 -3.42 3.33 4.39
N VAL A 37 -4.11 4.39 4.81
CA VAL A 37 -3.78 5.14 6.03
C VAL A 37 -3.78 4.22 7.26
N THR A 38 -4.79 3.35 7.39
CA THR A 38 -4.88 2.39 8.51
C THR A 38 -3.70 1.42 8.52
N VAL A 39 -3.30 0.88 7.37
CA VAL A 39 -2.21 -0.11 7.32
C VAL A 39 -0.83 0.54 7.41
N LEU A 40 -0.65 1.79 7.00
CA LEU A 40 0.66 2.45 6.94
C LEU A 40 1.37 2.52 8.29
N SER A 41 0.64 2.56 9.41
CA SER A 41 1.19 2.55 10.77
C SER A 41 1.66 1.18 11.25
N ALA A 42 1.34 0.10 10.54
CA ALA A 42 1.72 -1.26 10.91
C ALA A 42 3.05 -1.69 10.25
N SER A 43 3.80 -2.56 10.95
CA SER A 43 4.98 -3.24 10.41
C SER A 43 5.25 -4.53 11.20
N PRO A 44 5.48 -5.69 10.55
CA PRO A 44 5.42 -5.92 9.12
C PRO A 44 3.98 -6.02 8.58
N ILE A 45 3.78 -5.68 7.30
CA ILE A 45 2.48 -5.80 6.61
C ILE A 45 2.55 -6.92 5.57
N LEU A 46 1.53 -7.76 5.54
CA LEU A 46 1.33 -8.76 4.49
C LEU A 46 0.18 -8.35 3.58
N PHE A 47 0.45 -8.28 2.27
CA PHE A 47 -0.59 -8.09 1.26
C PHE A 47 -0.84 -9.42 0.54
N GLN A 48 -2.10 -9.84 0.48
CA GLN A 48 -2.52 -11.03 -0.23
C GLN A 48 -3.69 -10.72 -1.16
N CYS A 49 -3.69 -11.36 -2.33
CA CYS A 49 -4.82 -11.39 -3.24
C CYS A 49 -4.91 -12.78 -3.89
N SER A 50 -5.70 -12.93 -4.95
CA SER A 50 -5.91 -14.21 -5.63
C SER A 50 -4.67 -14.72 -6.37
N ASP A 51 -3.96 -13.85 -7.10
CA ASP A 51 -2.75 -14.18 -7.87
C ASP A 51 -1.46 -13.77 -7.14
N GLY A 52 -1.60 -13.09 -6.00
CA GLY A 52 -0.48 -12.54 -5.23
C GLY A 52 0.28 -11.41 -5.94
N ALA A 53 -0.28 -10.84 -7.02
CA ALA A 53 0.42 -9.89 -7.86
C ALA A 53 -0.38 -8.63 -8.17
N THR A 54 -1.58 -8.77 -8.74
CA THR A 54 -2.27 -7.64 -9.34
C THR A 54 -2.76 -6.64 -8.29
N LYS A 55 -3.62 -7.11 -7.39
CA LYS A 55 -4.24 -6.27 -6.35
C LYS A 55 -3.27 -5.98 -5.20
N SER A 56 -2.52 -7.00 -4.78
CA SER A 56 -1.49 -6.86 -3.75
C SER A 56 -0.34 -5.95 -4.20
N GLY A 57 0.10 -6.06 -5.46
CA GLY A 57 1.12 -5.19 -6.03
C GLY A 57 0.67 -3.74 -6.12
N LEU A 58 -0.60 -3.49 -6.47
CA LEU A 58 -1.19 -2.16 -6.45
C LEU A 58 -1.17 -1.53 -5.06
N LEU A 59 -1.64 -2.25 -4.04
CA LEU A 59 -1.61 -1.79 -2.65
C LEU A 59 -0.19 -1.56 -2.15
N HIS A 60 0.73 -2.50 -2.45
CA HIS A 60 2.13 -2.38 -2.06
C HIS A 60 2.77 -1.13 -2.68
N ALA A 61 2.57 -0.89 -3.98
CA ALA A 61 3.09 0.29 -4.67
C ALA A 61 2.57 1.60 -4.08
N ILE A 62 1.26 1.68 -3.81
CA ILE A 62 0.66 2.87 -3.21
C ILE A 62 1.27 3.13 -1.82
N CYS A 63 1.40 2.09 -0.99
CA CYS A 63 2.00 2.21 0.33
C CYS A 63 3.47 2.64 0.26
N ASP A 64 4.26 2.06 -0.65
CA ASP A 64 5.67 2.40 -0.83
C ASP A 64 5.85 3.85 -1.30
N VAL A 65 5.07 4.29 -2.28
CA VAL A 65 5.13 5.68 -2.78
C VAL A 65 4.71 6.67 -1.70
N ILE A 66 3.65 6.39 -0.94
CA ILE A 66 3.21 7.28 0.15
C ILE A 66 4.27 7.35 1.25
N ARG A 67 4.87 6.22 1.64
CA ARG A 67 5.97 6.21 2.63
C ARG A 67 7.13 7.08 2.18
N ARG A 68 7.62 6.86 0.95
CA ARG A 68 8.71 7.66 0.36
C ARG A 68 8.36 9.14 0.28
N MET A 69 7.12 9.46 -0.10
CA MET A 69 6.64 10.84 -0.12
C MET A 69 6.71 11.47 1.28
N THR A 70 6.30 10.74 2.32
CA THR A 70 6.33 11.24 3.71
C THR A 70 7.73 11.28 4.32
N SER A 71 8.65 10.38 3.94
CA SER A 71 9.98 10.30 4.53
C SER A 71 11.05 11.11 3.79
N GLU A 72 10.97 11.17 2.46
CA GLU A 72 11.99 11.76 1.58
C GLU A 72 11.49 13.02 0.86
N GLY A 73 10.17 13.30 0.91
CA GLY A 73 9.56 14.42 0.18
C GLY A 73 9.46 14.21 -1.33
N ASN A 74 9.82 13.02 -1.84
CA ASN A 74 9.87 12.70 -3.27
C ASN A 74 8.78 11.69 -3.65
N ILE A 75 8.15 11.91 -4.81
CA ILE A 75 7.15 10.99 -5.38
C ILE A 75 7.74 10.34 -6.62
N ASP A 76 8.18 9.08 -6.50
CA ASP A 76 8.66 8.28 -7.62
C ASP A 76 7.91 6.95 -7.73
N ALA A 77 6.76 6.99 -8.40
CA ALA A 77 5.97 5.78 -8.66
C ALA A 77 6.69 4.81 -9.59
N TYR A 78 7.56 5.28 -10.49
CA TYR A 78 8.24 4.40 -11.43
C TYR A 78 9.22 3.49 -10.71
N MET A 79 10.04 4.05 -9.82
CA MET A 79 11.00 3.26 -9.05
C MET A 79 10.32 2.33 -8.06
N SER A 80 9.23 2.77 -7.40
CA SER A 80 8.43 1.89 -6.54
C SER A 80 7.89 0.68 -7.31
N VAL A 81 7.30 0.90 -8.49
CA VAL A 81 6.78 -0.20 -9.33
C VAL A 81 7.92 -1.08 -9.84
N ARG A 82 9.04 -0.49 -10.25
CA ARG A 82 10.20 -1.25 -10.73
C ARG A 82 10.77 -2.16 -9.65
N HIS A 83 10.88 -1.69 -8.42
CA HIS A 83 11.33 -2.52 -7.30
C HIS A 83 10.41 -3.72 -7.06
N ILE A 84 9.09 -3.53 -7.14
CA ILE A 84 8.13 -4.64 -7.02
C ILE A 84 8.31 -5.63 -8.17
N GLN A 85 8.48 -5.13 -9.41
CA GLN A 85 8.66 -5.97 -10.60
C GLN A 85 9.95 -6.77 -10.59
N ILE A 86 11.01 -6.31 -9.91
CA ILE A 86 12.24 -7.10 -9.73
C ILE A 86 11.96 -8.37 -8.90
N VAL A 87 11.13 -8.27 -7.87
CA VAL A 87 10.78 -9.40 -6.99
C VAL A 87 9.65 -10.26 -7.59
N ARG A 88 8.68 -9.62 -8.23
CA ARG A 88 7.49 -10.24 -8.83
C ARG A 88 7.22 -9.61 -10.20
N PRO A 89 7.78 -10.16 -11.28
CA PRO A 89 7.68 -9.57 -12.61
C PRO A 89 6.25 -9.34 -13.07
N GLN A 90 5.29 -10.18 -12.68
CA GLN A 90 3.89 -10.09 -13.10
C GLN A 90 3.10 -8.89 -12.52
N CYS A 91 3.67 -8.14 -11.57
CA CYS A 91 2.97 -7.03 -10.92
C CYS A 91 2.87 -5.79 -11.83
N LEU A 92 1.71 -5.13 -11.78
CA LEU A 92 1.49 -3.78 -12.32
C LEU A 92 1.79 -3.62 -13.83
N MET A 93 1.34 -4.60 -14.61
CA MET A 93 1.50 -4.59 -16.07
C MET A 93 0.54 -3.64 -16.80
N SER A 94 -0.56 -3.25 -16.15
CA SER A 94 -1.57 -2.41 -16.77
C SER A 94 -1.28 -0.92 -16.57
N LYS A 95 -1.28 -0.16 -17.68
CA LYS A 95 -1.21 1.32 -17.65
C LYS A 95 -2.33 1.94 -16.79
N VAL A 96 -3.48 1.27 -16.69
CA VAL A 96 -4.60 1.78 -15.90
C VAL A 96 -4.30 1.67 -14.40
N GLN A 97 -3.67 0.58 -13.96
CA GLN A 97 -3.18 0.42 -12.58
C GLN A 97 -2.10 1.45 -12.25
N TYR A 98 -1.17 1.67 -13.19
CA TYR A 98 -0.13 2.68 -13.01
C TYR A 98 -0.71 4.09 -12.84
N ARG A 99 -1.70 4.46 -13.66
CA ARG A 99 -2.44 5.72 -13.49
C ARG A 99 -3.20 5.78 -12.17
N PHE A 100 -3.74 4.66 -11.71
CA PHE A 100 -4.47 4.58 -10.45
C PHE A 100 -3.55 4.86 -9.25
N ILE A 101 -2.29 4.40 -9.27
CA ILE A 101 -1.30 4.73 -8.22
C ILE A 101 -1.18 6.23 -8.04
N TYR A 102 -0.99 6.99 -9.12
CA TYR A 102 -0.91 8.46 -9.04
C TYR A 102 -2.19 9.09 -8.47
N ARG A 103 -3.37 8.59 -8.86
CA ARG A 103 -4.65 9.08 -8.34
C ARG A 103 -4.76 8.86 -6.84
N ALA A 104 -4.39 7.68 -6.35
CA ALA A 104 -4.44 7.36 -4.93
C ALA A 104 -3.45 8.23 -4.11
N VAL A 105 -2.23 8.43 -4.63
CA VAL A 105 -1.23 9.29 -3.98
C VAL A 105 -1.69 10.76 -3.96
N GLN A 106 -2.28 11.24 -5.06
CA GLN A 106 -2.84 12.59 -5.12
C GLN A 106 -3.99 12.78 -4.13
N GLU A 107 -4.88 11.80 -4.00
CA GLU A 107 -5.99 11.87 -3.04
C GLU A 107 -5.49 11.81 -1.59
N TYR A 108 -4.50 10.97 -1.30
CA TYR A 108 -3.82 10.95 -0.01
C TYR A 108 -3.20 12.31 0.32
N LYS A 109 -2.47 12.91 -0.63
CA LYS A 109 -1.85 14.22 -0.46
C LYS A 109 -2.91 15.30 -0.21
N LYS A 110 -3.96 15.35 -1.03
CA LYS A 110 -5.08 16.29 -0.87
C LYS A 110 -5.70 16.17 0.53
N ARG A 111 -5.94 14.95 1.02
CA ARG A 111 -6.46 14.71 2.37
C ARG A 111 -5.53 15.25 3.46
N ASN A 112 -4.21 15.13 3.28
CA ASN A 112 -3.22 15.63 4.23
C ASN A 112 -3.04 17.16 4.15
N ASP A 113 -3.08 17.74 2.95
CA ASP A 113 -2.97 19.18 2.70
C ASP A 113 -4.15 19.97 3.30
N VAL A 114 -5.35 19.37 3.33
CA VAL A 114 -6.53 19.99 4.00
C VAL A 114 -6.27 20.28 5.49
N TYR A 115 -5.41 19.51 6.16
CA TYR A 115 -5.02 19.75 7.55
C TYR A 115 -3.78 20.64 7.71
N ALA A 116 -3.03 20.93 6.65
CA ALA A 116 -1.86 21.83 6.72
C ALA A 116 -2.25 23.28 7.05
N ASN A 117 -3.50 23.66 6.78
CA ASN A 117 -4.02 25.01 7.02
C ASN A 117 -4.62 25.17 8.44
N ALA A 118 -4.76 24.10 9.22
CA ALA A 118 -5.36 24.14 10.56
C ALA A 118 -4.34 24.45 11.68
N SER A 119 -3.05 24.55 11.35
CA SER A 119 -1.95 24.83 12.28
C SER A 119 -1.59 26.32 12.39
N LEU A 120 -2.37 27.21 11.75
CA LEU A 120 -2.13 28.66 11.67
C LEU A 120 -3.26 29.52 12.27
N LEU A 121 -4.03 28.98 13.21
CA LEU A 121 -4.91 29.72 14.12
C LEU A 121 -4.64 29.28 15.55
#